data_AF-A0A9E2V4Q5-F1
#
_entry.id   AF-A0A9E2V4Q5-F1
#
_cell.length_a   1.000
_cell.length_b   1.000
_cell.length_c   1.000
_cell.angle_alpha   90.00
_cell.angle_beta   90.00
_cell.angle_gamma   90.00
#
_symmetry.space_group_name_H-M   'P 1'
#
loop_
_entity.id
_entity.type
_entity.pdbx_description
1 polymer ?
#
loop_
_entity_poly.entity_id
_entity_poly.type
_entity_poly.pdbx_seq_one_letter_code
_entity_poly.pdbx_strand_id
1 'polypeptide(L)'
;RGRTSAQLSGGMRQKLGFALASIHRPELLVLDEPTTGVDPVSRVELWRLVSAAAAAGTAVVMATTYLDEAERAAVVIVLSQGRVLLSGPAADVVRQAPGTVLASADGIGPDRSWRRGHERHGWVPPGQDPPAGALVLVPDLEDAVIAATLQQEATDV
;
A
#
# COMPACT_ATOMS: atom_id res chain seq x y z
N ARG A 1 -18.10 -15.13 28.31
CA ARG A 1 -17.62 -13.87 28.95
C ARG A 1 -16.52 -14.24 29.95
N GLY A 2 -15.45 -13.45 30.09
CA GLY A 2 -14.32 -13.76 30.99
C GLY A 2 -13.05 -14.33 30.33
N ARG A 3 -12.90 -14.18 29.00
CA ARG A 3 -11.65 -14.56 28.32
C ARG A 3 -10.58 -13.51 28.59
N THR A 4 -9.41 -13.94 29.05
CA THR A 4 -8.25 -13.05 29.20
C THR A 4 -7.64 -12.76 27.82
N SER A 5 -6.83 -11.69 27.70
CA SER A 5 -6.16 -11.33 26.45
C SER A 5 -5.34 -12.48 25.85
N ALA A 6 -4.75 -13.32 26.71
CA ALA A 6 -4.00 -14.52 26.33
C ALA A 6 -4.85 -15.58 25.62
N GLN A 7 -6.18 -15.57 25.83
CA GLN A 7 -7.13 -16.51 25.24
C GLN A 7 -7.84 -15.94 24.00
N LEU A 8 -7.33 -14.82 23.46
CA LEU A 8 -7.83 -14.21 22.23
C LEU A 8 -7.06 -14.75 21.02
N SER A 9 -7.73 -14.94 19.87
CA SER A 9 -7.03 -15.14 18.60
C SER A 9 -6.26 -13.87 18.21
N GLY A 10 -5.35 -13.94 17.23
CA GLY A 10 -4.63 -12.76 16.72
C GLY A 10 -5.59 -11.63 16.37
N GLY A 11 -6.59 -11.90 15.52
CA GLY A 11 -7.62 -10.91 15.15
C GLY A 11 -8.43 -10.37 16.32
N MET A 12 -8.67 -11.16 17.38
CA MET A 12 -9.38 -10.68 18.56
C MET A 12 -8.51 -9.78 19.45
N ARG A 13 -7.21 -10.07 19.57
CA ARG A 13 -6.27 -9.17 20.26
C ARG A 13 -6.15 -7.83 19.52
N GLN A 14 -6.11 -7.88 18.21
CA GLN A 14 -6.02 -6.70 17.35
C GLN A 14 -7.24 -5.80 17.47
N LYS A 15 -8.45 -6.37 17.40
CA LYS A 15 -9.71 -5.66 17.64
C LYS A 15 -9.79 -5.07 19.05
N LEU A 16 -9.31 -5.78 20.06
CA LEU A 16 -9.22 -5.24 21.42
C LEU A 16 -8.25 -4.05 21.48
N GLY A 17 -7.07 -4.16 20.84
CA GLY A 17 -6.11 -3.06 20.75
C GLY A 17 -6.71 -1.81 20.10
N PHE A 18 -7.39 -1.97 18.96
CA PHE A 18 -8.12 -0.88 18.31
C PHE A 18 -9.17 -0.25 19.24
N ALA A 19 -9.96 -1.08 19.93
CA ALA A 19 -10.99 -0.60 20.85
C ALA A 19 -10.38 0.19 22.01
N LEU A 20 -9.26 -0.28 22.57
CA LEU A 20 -8.54 0.42 23.65
C LEU A 20 -7.97 1.76 23.18
N ALA A 21 -7.42 1.81 21.96
CA ALA A 21 -6.90 3.05 21.38
C ALA A 21 -8.01 4.06 20.99
N SER A 22 -9.23 3.59 20.73
CA SER A 22 -10.33 4.42 20.24
C SER A 22 -11.33 4.83 21.33
N ILE A 23 -11.36 4.16 22.49
CA ILE A 23 -12.41 4.34 23.50
C ILE A 23 -12.52 5.78 24.03
N HIS A 24 -11.39 6.48 24.11
CA HIS A 24 -11.32 7.87 24.57
C HIS A 24 -11.55 8.89 23.45
N ARG A 25 -12.00 8.45 22.27
CA ARG A 25 -12.32 9.29 21.10
C ARG A 25 -11.19 10.28 20.76
N PRO A 26 -10.00 9.78 20.39
CA PRO A 26 -8.90 10.65 20.03
C PRO A 26 -9.21 11.52 18.82
N GLU A 27 -8.56 12.68 18.76
CA GLU A 27 -8.50 13.50 17.53
C GLU A 27 -7.61 12.83 16.47
N LEU A 28 -6.59 12.06 16.88
CA LEU A 28 -5.67 11.31 16.00
C LEU A 28 -5.49 9.87 16.49
N LEU A 29 -5.69 8.92 15.59
CA LEU A 29 -5.44 7.50 15.81
C LEU A 29 -4.34 7.03 14.84
N VAL A 30 -3.21 6.58 15.38
CA VAL A 30 -2.11 6.01 14.60
C VAL A 30 -2.10 4.49 14.78
N LEU A 31 -2.15 3.76 13.67
CA LEU A 31 -2.23 2.30 13.64
C LEU A 31 -1.06 1.74 12.84
N ASP A 32 -0.24 0.92 13.48
CA ASP A 32 0.90 0.28 12.85
C ASP A 32 0.55 -1.16 12.47
N GLU A 33 0.50 -1.45 11.16
CA GLU A 33 0.18 -2.75 10.57
C GLU A 33 -1.02 -3.46 11.24
N PRO A 34 -2.16 -2.77 11.42
CA PRO A 34 -3.17 -3.25 12.35
C PRO A 34 -3.93 -4.48 11.82
N THR A 35 -3.71 -4.90 10.59
CA THR A 35 -4.37 -6.03 9.93
C THR A 35 -3.45 -7.25 9.78
N THR A 36 -2.19 -7.13 10.19
CA THR A 36 -1.19 -8.21 10.11
C THR A 36 -1.59 -9.40 10.98
N GLY A 37 -1.60 -10.60 10.39
CA GLY A 37 -1.97 -11.84 11.07
C GLY A 37 -3.46 -11.96 11.42
N VAL A 38 -4.30 -11.10 10.87
CA VAL A 38 -5.75 -11.14 10.99
C VAL A 38 -6.34 -11.93 9.80
N ASP A 39 -7.31 -12.81 10.06
CA ASP A 39 -7.99 -13.54 8.99
C ASP A 39 -8.80 -12.61 8.08
N PRO A 40 -9.08 -12.99 6.81
CA PRO A 40 -9.75 -12.12 5.85
C PRO A 40 -11.09 -11.54 6.34
N VAL A 41 -11.88 -12.30 7.10
CA VAL A 41 -13.18 -11.84 7.60
C VAL A 41 -12.98 -10.80 8.71
N SER A 42 -12.10 -11.08 9.67
CA SER A 42 -11.79 -10.13 10.74
C SER A 42 -11.13 -8.84 10.25
N ARG A 43 -10.37 -8.87 9.13
CA ARG A 43 -9.80 -7.67 8.49
C ARG A 43 -10.89 -6.73 8.02
N VAL A 44 -11.95 -7.25 7.39
CA VAL A 44 -13.11 -6.46 6.95
C VAL A 44 -13.79 -5.80 8.15
N GLU A 45 -13.94 -6.52 9.26
CA GLU A 45 -14.51 -5.95 10.50
C GLU A 45 -13.65 -4.82 11.07
N LEU A 46 -12.32 -5.00 11.11
CA LEU A 46 -11.41 -3.97 11.59
C LEU A 46 -11.50 -2.70 10.73
N TRP A 47 -11.55 -2.86 9.40
CA TRP A 47 -11.73 -1.74 8.49
C TRP A 47 -13.06 -1.00 8.68
N ARG A 48 -14.13 -1.69 9.04
CA ARG A 48 -15.40 -1.03 9.41
C ARG A 48 -15.24 -0.17 10.66
N LEU A 49 -14.48 -0.64 11.65
CA LEU A 49 -14.19 0.12 12.87
C LEU A 49 -13.33 1.36 12.58
N VAL A 50 -12.28 1.21 11.76
CA VAL A 50 -11.43 2.32 11.28
C VAL A 50 -12.28 3.37 10.57
N SER A 51 -13.12 2.92 9.62
CA SER A 51 -13.99 3.80 8.85
C SER A 51 -15.01 4.54 9.74
N ALA A 52 -15.55 3.86 10.76
CA ALA A 52 -16.47 4.47 11.71
C ALA A 52 -15.79 5.53 12.59
N ALA A 53 -14.55 5.29 13.03
CA ALA A 53 -13.76 6.28 13.76
C ALA A 53 -13.49 7.52 12.90
N ALA A 54 -13.09 7.33 11.64
CA ALA A 54 -12.88 8.41 10.68
C ALA A 54 -14.15 9.22 10.43
N ALA A 55 -15.29 8.55 10.22
CA ALA A 55 -16.59 9.20 10.03
C ALA A 55 -17.06 9.97 11.27
N ALA A 56 -16.61 9.58 12.47
CA ALA A 56 -16.88 10.28 13.72
C ALA A 56 -15.95 11.49 13.96
N GLY A 57 -15.01 11.77 13.05
CA GLY A 57 -14.12 12.93 13.10
C GLY A 57 -12.70 12.65 13.60
N THR A 58 -12.36 11.40 13.93
CA THR A 58 -10.97 11.03 14.27
C THR A 58 -10.12 11.02 13.00
N ALA A 59 -9.00 11.75 12.98
CA ALA A 59 -7.99 11.56 11.94
C ALA A 59 -7.33 10.19 12.14
N VAL A 60 -7.32 9.33 11.11
CA VAL A 60 -6.68 8.01 11.19
C VAL A 60 -5.49 7.94 10.26
N VAL A 61 -4.34 7.56 10.80
CA VAL A 61 -3.13 7.23 10.04
C VAL A 61 -2.87 5.75 10.24
N MET A 62 -2.72 5.01 9.14
CA MET A 62 -2.48 3.58 9.18
C MET A 62 -1.28 3.23 8.30
N ALA A 63 -0.31 2.52 8.88
CA ALA A 63 0.74 1.85 8.12
C ALA A 63 0.23 0.46 7.69
N THR A 64 0.46 0.11 6.43
CA THR A 64 0.13 -1.21 5.89
C THR A 64 1.11 -1.59 4.78
N THR A 65 1.45 -2.88 4.71
CA THR A 65 2.17 -3.49 3.58
C THR A 65 1.21 -3.98 2.49
N TYR A 66 -0.10 -3.91 2.71
CA TYR A 66 -1.13 -4.38 1.80
C TYR A 66 -1.68 -3.24 0.95
N LEU A 67 -1.47 -3.31 -0.37
CA LEU A 67 -1.91 -2.25 -1.29
C LEU A 67 -3.45 -2.15 -1.40
N ASP A 68 -4.16 -3.27 -1.32
CA ASP A 68 -5.64 -3.31 -1.30
C ASP A 68 -6.24 -2.68 -0.03
N GLU A 69 -5.43 -2.55 1.03
CA GLU A 69 -5.76 -1.78 2.21
C GLU A 69 -5.48 -0.29 1.99
N ALA A 70 -4.32 0.05 1.43
CA ALA A 70 -3.96 1.43 1.10
C ALA A 70 -5.00 2.08 0.16
N GLU A 71 -5.51 1.35 -0.84
CA GLU A 71 -6.54 1.83 -1.77
C GLU A 71 -7.85 2.28 -1.12
N ARG A 72 -8.13 1.84 0.11
CA ARG A 72 -9.34 2.23 0.86
C ARG A 72 -9.18 3.58 1.55
N ALA A 73 -7.95 4.08 1.68
CA ALA A 73 -7.66 5.34 2.33
C ALA A 73 -8.03 6.52 1.42
N ALA A 74 -8.37 7.66 2.05
CA ALA A 74 -8.57 8.91 1.32
C ALA A 74 -7.27 9.42 0.68
N VAL A 75 -6.13 9.16 1.34
CA VAL A 75 -4.79 9.54 0.90
C VAL A 75 -3.86 8.37 1.17
N VAL A 76 -3.08 8.01 0.15
CA VAL A 76 -1.99 7.05 0.19
C VAL A 76 -0.67 7.82 0.21
N ILE A 77 0.25 7.40 1.05
CA ILE A 77 1.62 7.92 1.09
C ILE A 77 2.56 6.73 0.90
N VAL A 78 3.31 6.74 -0.19
CA VAL A 78 4.33 5.73 -0.48
C VAL A 78 5.64 6.23 0.10
N LEU A 79 6.21 5.46 1.04
CA LEU A 79 7.43 5.81 1.76
C LEU A 79 8.54 4.80 1.44
N SER A 80 9.74 5.29 1.16
CA SER A 80 10.95 4.47 1.08
C SER A 80 12.13 5.24 1.66
N GLN A 81 12.98 4.57 2.44
CA GLN A 81 14.17 5.16 3.07
C GLN A 81 13.92 6.51 3.80
N GLY A 82 12.76 6.64 4.45
CA GLY A 82 12.37 7.86 5.16
C GLY A 82 11.96 9.03 4.28
N ARG A 83 11.78 8.82 2.97
CA ARG A 83 11.34 9.82 1.99
C ARG A 83 9.98 9.43 1.42
N VAL A 84 9.14 10.45 1.17
CA VAL A 84 7.89 10.27 0.43
C VAL A 84 8.21 10.16 -1.04
N LEU A 85 7.86 9.04 -1.65
CA LEU A 85 8.00 8.81 -3.09
C LEU A 85 6.82 9.37 -3.86
N LEU A 86 5.61 9.03 -3.43
CA LEU A 86 4.34 9.39 -4.05
C LEU A 86 3.32 9.69 -2.95
N SER A 87 2.37 10.59 -3.22
CA SER A 87 1.30 10.91 -2.27
C SER A 87 0.04 11.40 -2.97
N GLY A 88 -1.11 11.11 -2.37
CA GLY A 88 -2.43 11.56 -2.83
C GLY A 88 -3.46 10.44 -2.78
N PRO A 89 -4.68 10.68 -3.29
CA PRO A 89 -5.63 9.60 -3.58
C PRO A 89 -4.96 8.49 -4.38
N ALA A 90 -5.40 7.23 -4.23
CA ALA A 90 -4.76 6.09 -4.91
C ALA A 90 -4.63 6.29 -6.44
N ALA A 91 -5.67 6.82 -7.08
CA ALA A 91 -5.63 7.14 -8.51
C ALA A 91 -4.58 8.20 -8.87
N ASP A 92 -4.27 9.12 -7.95
CA ASP A 92 -3.27 10.17 -8.15
C ASP A 92 -1.87 9.60 -7.97
N VAL A 93 -1.68 8.70 -7.00
CA VAL A 93 -0.44 7.94 -6.82
C VAL A 93 -0.12 7.15 -8.09
N VAL A 94 -1.11 6.48 -8.68
CA VAL A 94 -0.97 5.77 -9.96
C VAL A 94 -0.55 6.71 -11.09
N ARG A 95 -1.19 7.88 -11.22
CA ARG A 95 -0.85 8.85 -12.28
C ARG A 95 0.54 9.49 -12.11
N GLN A 96 1.05 9.52 -10.89
CA GLN A 96 2.38 10.04 -10.57
C GLN A 96 3.49 9.00 -10.76
N ALA A 97 3.16 7.76 -11.14
CA ALA A 97 4.16 6.71 -11.39
C ALA A 97 5.25 7.20 -12.38
N PRO A 98 6.53 7.14 -12.00
CA PRO A 98 7.61 7.57 -12.89
C PRO A 98 7.88 6.52 -13.97
N GLY A 99 8.31 7.00 -15.13
CA GLY A 99 8.72 6.13 -16.25
C GLY A 99 7.54 5.46 -16.94
N THR A 100 7.83 4.37 -17.63
CA THR A 100 6.84 3.61 -18.41
C THR A 100 6.85 2.15 -18.00
N VAL A 101 5.68 1.60 -17.68
CA VAL A 101 5.50 0.18 -17.35
C VAL A 101 5.07 -0.58 -18.60
N LEU A 102 5.66 -1.75 -18.82
CA LEU A 102 5.47 -2.59 -20.00
C LEU A 102 4.87 -3.94 -19.60
N ALA A 103 4.05 -4.52 -20.48
CA ALA A 103 3.42 -5.83 -20.27
C ALA A 103 4.39 -7.01 -20.42
N SER A 104 5.60 -6.76 -20.91
CA SER A 104 6.69 -7.72 -21.02
C SER A 104 7.99 -7.09 -20.56
N ALA A 105 8.90 -7.92 -20.06
CA ALA A 105 10.28 -7.54 -19.74
C ALA A 105 11.27 -7.95 -20.84
N ASP A 106 10.80 -8.22 -22.07
CA ASP A 106 11.69 -8.50 -23.20
C ASP A 106 12.64 -7.33 -23.45
N GLY A 107 13.93 -7.59 -23.36
CA GLY A 107 14.95 -6.54 -23.46
C GLY A 107 15.11 -5.65 -22.22
N ILE A 108 14.38 -5.94 -21.14
CA ILE A 108 14.49 -5.27 -19.84
C ILE A 108 15.27 -6.16 -18.86
N GLY A 109 16.19 -5.56 -18.10
CA GLY A 109 17.01 -6.27 -17.12
C GLY A 109 16.21 -6.79 -15.91
N PRO A 110 16.77 -7.75 -15.15
CA PRO A 110 16.13 -8.29 -13.95
C PRO A 110 15.99 -7.27 -12.81
N ASP A 111 16.83 -6.23 -12.81
CA ASP A 111 16.80 -5.07 -11.90
C ASP A 111 15.62 -4.13 -12.17
N ARG A 112 15.05 -4.16 -13.38
CA ARG A 112 13.94 -3.30 -13.81
C ARG A 112 12.71 -4.08 -14.24
N SER A 113 12.58 -5.33 -13.77
CA SER A 113 11.43 -6.18 -14.08
C SER A 113 10.95 -6.96 -12.88
N TRP A 114 9.63 -7.16 -12.79
CA TRP A 114 8.98 -7.90 -11.71
C TRP A 114 7.86 -8.80 -12.27
N ARG A 115 7.37 -9.74 -11.47
CA ARG A 115 6.28 -10.63 -11.86
C ARG A 115 4.93 -10.10 -11.41
N ARG A 116 3.93 -10.22 -12.30
CA ARG A 116 2.50 -10.00 -12.02
C ARG A 116 1.73 -11.23 -12.51
N GLY A 117 1.40 -12.12 -11.58
CA GLY A 117 0.81 -13.41 -11.92
C GLY A 117 1.69 -14.23 -12.88
N HIS A 118 1.18 -14.52 -14.08
CA HIS A 118 1.90 -15.27 -15.12
C HIS A 118 2.71 -14.36 -16.05
N GLU A 119 2.57 -13.05 -15.91
CA GLU A 119 3.25 -12.05 -16.72
C GLU A 119 4.48 -11.50 -15.98
N ARG A 120 5.37 -10.88 -16.74
CA ARG A 120 6.54 -10.17 -16.20
C ARG A 120 6.51 -8.75 -16.75
N HIS A 121 6.30 -7.79 -15.87
CA HIS A 121 6.32 -6.39 -16.24
C HIS A 121 7.76 -5.90 -16.34
N GLY A 122 8.00 -4.98 -17.28
CA GLY A 122 9.25 -4.24 -17.41
C GLY A 122 9.04 -2.76 -17.10
N TRP A 123 10.08 -2.09 -16.63
CA TRP A 123 10.06 -0.64 -16.40
C TRP A 123 11.16 0.07 -17.18
N VAL A 124 10.77 1.15 -17.84
CA VAL A 124 11.64 2.05 -18.59
C VAL A 124 11.72 3.38 -17.85
N PRO A 125 12.92 3.83 -17.46
CA PRO A 125 13.09 5.11 -16.76
C PRO A 125 12.55 6.30 -17.55
N PRO A 126 12.15 7.40 -16.87
CA PRO A 126 11.79 8.65 -17.53
C PRO A 126 12.86 9.11 -18.53
N GLY A 127 12.42 9.53 -19.72
CA GLY A 127 13.31 10.03 -20.77
C GLY A 127 14.00 8.95 -21.61
N GLN A 128 13.74 7.66 -21.35
CA GLN A 128 14.13 6.56 -22.24
C GLN A 128 12.92 6.08 -23.03
N ASP A 129 13.14 5.73 -24.31
CA ASP A 129 12.10 5.15 -25.15
C ASP A 129 11.95 3.66 -24.84
N PRO A 130 10.70 3.14 -24.83
CA PRO A 130 10.48 1.71 -24.69
C PRO A 130 11.02 0.95 -25.92
N PRO A 131 11.42 -0.33 -25.76
CA PRO A 131 11.85 -1.16 -26.88
C PRO A 131 10.81 -1.21 -28.00
N ALA A 132 11.26 -1.29 -29.25
CA ALA A 132 10.37 -1.36 -30.40
C ALA A 132 9.40 -2.56 -30.28
N GLY A 133 8.10 -2.29 -30.40
CA GLY A 133 7.06 -3.30 -30.27
C GLY A 133 6.64 -3.63 -28.83
N ALA A 134 7.20 -2.95 -27.82
CA ALA A 134 6.78 -3.13 -26.44
C ALA A 134 5.34 -2.63 -26.22
N LEU A 135 4.57 -3.40 -25.47
CA LEU A 135 3.22 -3.03 -25.06
C LEU A 135 3.28 -2.22 -23.77
N VAL A 136 2.93 -0.94 -23.83
CA VAL A 136 2.83 -0.05 -22.66
C VAL A 136 1.55 -0.33 -21.89
N LEU A 137 1.66 -0.44 -20.57
CA LEU A 137 0.54 -0.62 -19.66
C LEU A 137 0.11 0.70 -19.02
N VAL A 138 -1.18 0.76 -18.66
CA VAL A 138 -1.65 1.70 -17.64
C VAL A 138 -1.33 1.04 -16.29
N PRO A 139 -0.43 1.61 -15.47
CA PRO A 139 -0.04 0.99 -14.21
C PRO A 139 -1.21 0.96 -13.23
N ASP A 140 -1.21 -0.02 -12.34
CA ASP A 140 -2.01 0.02 -11.10
C ASP A 140 -1.17 0.54 -9.92
N LEU A 141 -1.73 0.47 -8.71
CA LEU A 141 -1.04 0.98 -7.52
C LEU A 141 0.25 0.21 -7.22
N GLU A 142 0.30 -1.10 -7.49
CA GLU A 142 1.49 -1.90 -7.26
C GLU A 142 2.59 -1.53 -8.24
N ASP A 143 2.24 -1.44 -9.52
CA ASP A 143 3.18 -1.00 -10.56
C ASP A 143 3.73 0.40 -10.26
N ALA A 144 2.89 1.32 -9.78
CA ALA A 144 3.30 2.66 -9.40
C ALA A 144 4.29 2.69 -8.22
N VAL A 145 4.04 1.89 -7.18
CA VAL A 145 4.92 1.78 -6.00
C VAL A 145 6.27 1.18 -6.37
N ILE A 146 6.29 0.13 -7.21
CA ILE A 146 7.52 -0.49 -7.69
C ILE A 146 8.31 0.48 -8.56
N ALA A 147 7.66 1.11 -9.55
CA ALA A 147 8.31 2.08 -10.43
C ALA A 147 8.93 3.25 -9.66
N ALA A 148 8.24 3.78 -8.65
CA ALA A 148 8.77 4.85 -7.81
C ALA A 148 9.97 4.42 -6.97
N THR A 149 9.97 3.18 -6.47
CA THR A 149 11.10 2.62 -5.72
C THR A 149 12.32 2.45 -6.62
N LEU A 150 12.13 1.89 -7.83
CA LEU A 150 13.20 1.76 -8.84
C LEU A 150 13.76 3.12 -9.27
N GLN A 151 12.92 4.14 -9.40
CA GLN A 151 13.37 5.50 -9.70
C GLN A 151 14.24 6.08 -8.58
N GLN A 152 13.89 5.87 -7.31
CA GLN A 152 14.71 6.33 -6.18
C GLN A 152 16.08 5.64 -6.23
N GLU A 153 16.11 4.31 -6.38
CA GLU A 153 17.36 3.54 -6.48
C GLU A 153 18.24 4.00 -7.65
N ALA A 154 17.66 4.34 -8.80
CA ALA A 154 18.41 4.85 -9.95
C ALA A 154 18.95 6.28 -9.75
N THR A 155 18.40 7.05 -8.81
CA THR A 155 18.81 8.44 -8.53
C THR A 155 19.86 8.52 -7.43
N ASP A 156 19.92 7.50 -6.55
CA ASP A 156 20.87 7.41 -5.43
C ASP A 156 22.24 6.82 -5.82
N VAL A 157 22.42 6.42 -7.09
CA VAL A 157 23.67 5.90 -7.69
C VAL A 157 24.39 6.98 -8.50
#